data_AF-A0A8S1BNR9-F1
#
_entry.id   AF-A0A8S1BNR9-F1
#
_cell.length_a   1.000
_cell.length_b   1.000
_cell.length_c   1.000
_cell.angle_alpha   90.00
_cell.angle_beta   90.00
_cell.angle_gamma   90.00
#
_symmetry.space_group_name_H-M   'P 1'
#
loop_
_entity.id
_entity.type
_entity.pdbx_description
1 polymer ?
#
loop_
_entity_poly.entity_id
_entity_poly.type
_entity_poly.pdbx_seq_one_letter_code
_entity_poly.pdbx_strand_id
1 'polypeptide(L)'
;MVLTKEYRICMPMTVEEYRIGQLYMIARHSYEQSSGGEGVEVVANDQVNDEVNGVGQFTEKRIHLSSHLPYWVQSLIPKIFYITEKAWNYYPYTITGKCSFIPKFSISIQTRYEDNNGTTDNCLGLTQEELEQREVDFLDIAYDEIKPHHYKEAEDPKFFKSQKTNRGPLVEGWRETHQPIMCCYKAVSVKFEVWGFQTKVEEYVQGAIREILLLGHRQAFAWMDEWYNMSIEDVRDYEREMQAKTNIKLQSTIENVVTNEDNDSNSSKPQTPKTPKSPKTPKSTSSTPTGDGRSWFNWN
;
A
#
# COMPACT_ATOMS: atom_id res chain seq x y z
N MET A 1 4.04 -4.03 -22.24
CA MET A 1 4.12 -2.64 -21.72
C MET A 1 3.83 -2.72 -20.23
N VAL A 2 4.35 -1.82 -19.41
CA VAL A 2 4.04 -1.77 -17.97
C VAL A 2 3.18 -0.53 -17.74
N LEU A 3 2.07 -0.66 -17.02
CA LEU A 3 1.22 0.49 -16.69
C LEU A 3 1.67 1.07 -15.35
N THR A 4 2.26 2.27 -15.38
CA THR A 4 2.76 2.97 -14.20
C THR A 4 1.92 4.20 -13.89
N LYS A 5 1.38 4.24 -12.66
CA LYS A 5 0.70 5.42 -12.11
C LYS A 5 1.38 5.87 -10.83
N GLU A 6 1.54 7.17 -10.64
CA GLU A 6 1.95 7.76 -9.37
C GLU A 6 0.77 8.44 -8.71
N TYR A 7 0.36 7.87 -7.58
CA TYR A 7 -0.66 8.45 -6.73
C TYR A 7 -0.01 9.44 -5.76
N ARG A 8 -0.44 10.69 -5.83
CA ARG A 8 -0.04 11.76 -4.91
C ARG A 8 -1.19 12.02 -3.95
N ILE A 9 -0.96 11.71 -2.68
CA ILE A 9 -2.00 11.76 -1.64
C ILE A 9 -1.54 12.72 -0.57
N CYS A 10 -2.10 13.92 -0.58
CA CYS A 10 -1.82 14.90 0.47
C CYS A 10 -2.55 14.51 1.76
N MET A 11 -1.93 14.83 2.89
CA MET A 11 -2.50 14.62 4.22
C MET A 11 -2.30 15.86 5.08
N PRO A 12 -3.32 16.29 5.87
CA PRO A 12 -3.25 17.45 6.77
C PRO A 12 -2.47 17.13 8.06
N MET A 13 -1.22 16.67 7.91
CA MET A 13 -0.32 16.26 8.98
C MET A 13 1.13 16.32 8.51
N THR A 14 2.09 16.20 9.42
CA THR A 14 3.51 16.09 9.05
C THR A 14 3.87 14.67 8.61
N VAL A 15 5.01 14.51 7.95
CA VAL A 15 5.61 13.20 7.66
C VAL A 15 5.82 12.39 8.96
N GLU A 16 6.25 13.00 10.05
CA GLU A 16 6.44 12.26 11.31
C GLU A 16 5.12 11.77 11.92
N GLU A 17 4.06 12.59 11.89
CA GLU A 17 2.73 12.17 12.36
C GLU A 17 2.17 11.04 11.47
N TYR A 18 2.33 11.15 10.16
CA TYR A 18 1.87 10.12 9.21
C TYR A 18 2.59 8.78 9.41
N ARG A 19 3.81 8.77 9.95
CA ARG A 19 4.53 7.53 10.31
C ARG A 19 3.73 6.66 11.28
N ILE A 20 3.10 7.28 12.26
CA ILE A 20 2.26 6.61 13.26
C ILE A 20 0.88 6.31 12.67
N GLY A 21 0.25 7.33 12.07
CA GLY A 21 -1.10 7.22 11.52
C GLY A 21 -1.25 6.12 10.47
N GLN A 22 -0.25 5.94 9.58
CA GLN A 22 -0.31 4.89 8.57
C GLN A 22 -0.28 3.48 9.17
N LEU A 23 0.51 3.25 10.23
CA LEU A 23 0.64 1.93 10.85
C LEU A 23 -0.65 1.55 11.57
N TYR A 24 -1.21 2.49 12.32
CA TYR A 24 -2.51 2.35 12.95
C TYR A 24 -3.59 2.06 11.89
N MET A 25 -3.64 2.89 10.84
CA MET A 25 -4.63 2.76 9.76
C MET A 25 -4.52 1.41 9.07
N ILE A 26 -3.33 0.97 8.67
CA ILE A 26 -3.12 -0.32 7.98
C ILE A 26 -3.60 -1.46 8.88
N ALA A 27 -3.23 -1.46 10.16
CA ALA A 27 -3.59 -2.51 11.10
C ALA A 27 -5.10 -2.60 11.32
N ARG A 28 -5.76 -1.45 11.57
CA ARG A 28 -7.21 -1.38 11.77
C ARG A 28 -7.99 -1.69 10.51
N HIS A 29 -7.65 -1.05 9.40
CA HIS A 29 -8.29 -1.26 8.10
C HIS A 29 -8.23 -2.72 7.69
N SER A 30 -7.06 -3.36 7.83
CA SER A 30 -6.88 -4.79 7.51
C SER A 30 -7.83 -5.67 8.33
N TYR A 31 -8.01 -5.38 9.61
CA TYR A 31 -8.95 -6.13 10.45
C TYR A 31 -10.42 -5.89 10.09
N GLU A 32 -10.80 -4.63 9.82
CA GLU A 32 -12.17 -4.25 9.46
C GLU A 32 -12.59 -4.85 8.11
N GLN A 33 -11.69 -4.88 7.13
CA GLN A 33 -11.95 -5.41 5.79
C GLN A 33 -11.79 -6.94 5.68
N SER A 34 -11.09 -7.58 6.62
CA SER A 34 -10.94 -9.04 6.57
C SER A 34 -12.23 -9.72 7.03
N SER A 35 -12.87 -10.51 6.17
CA SER A 35 -14.08 -11.28 6.50
C SER A 35 -14.25 -12.44 5.51
N GLY A 36 -14.98 -13.51 5.89
CA GLY A 36 -15.32 -14.56 4.92
C GLY A 36 -14.14 -15.34 4.33
N GLY A 37 -12.96 -15.32 4.97
CA GLY A 37 -11.73 -15.94 4.46
C GLY A 37 -10.95 -15.03 3.49
N GLU A 38 -11.44 -13.81 3.26
CA GLU A 38 -10.78 -12.76 2.48
C GLU A 38 -10.15 -11.73 3.40
N GLY A 39 -9.04 -11.14 2.96
CA GLY A 39 -8.31 -10.16 3.75
C GLY A 39 -6.79 -10.34 3.72
N VAL A 40 -6.13 -9.71 4.69
CA VAL A 40 -4.66 -9.60 4.72
C VAL A 40 -4.11 -10.44 5.86
N GLU A 41 -3.45 -11.55 5.52
CA GLU A 41 -2.70 -12.38 6.46
C GLU A 41 -1.26 -11.88 6.53
N VAL A 42 -0.80 -11.52 7.72
CA VAL A 42 0.61 -11.15 7.94
C VAL A 42 1.42 -12.41 8.26
N VAL A 43 2.39 -12.71 7.40
CA VAL A 43 3.24 -13.91 7.47
C VAL A 43 4.57 -13.61 8.18
N ALA A 44 5.15 -12.44 7.91
CA ALA A 44 6.39 -11.99 8.55
C ALA A 44 6.32 -10.48 8.80
N ASN A 45 6.93 -10.04 9.91
CA ASN A 45 7.05 -8.64 10.30
C ASN A 45 8.33 -8.48 11.13
N ASP A 46 9.46 -8.31 10.45
CA ASP A 46 10.80 -8.39 11.05
C ASP A 46 11.60 -7.11 10.80
N GLN A 47 12.41 -6.70 11.76
CA GLN A 47 13.38 -5.62 11.55
C GLN A 47 14.47 -6.07 10.58
N VAL A 48 14.87 -5.19 9.68
CA VAL A 48 15.95 -5.42 8.71
C VAL A 48 16.94 -4.27 8.70
N ASN A 49 18.18 -4.56 8.31
CA ASN A 49 19.22 -3.55 8.12
C ASN A 49 19.67 -3.59 6.66
N ASP A 50 19.63 -2.44 6.01
CA ASP A 50 20.07 -2.23 4.64
C ASP A 50 21.29 -1.32 4.60
N GLU A 51 22.26 -1.61 3.74
CA GLU A 51 23.52 -0.85 3.67
C GLU A 51 23.30 0.60 3.23
N VAL A 52 22.28 0.86 2.42
CA VAL A 52 21.99 2.18 1.85
C VAL A 52 20.90 2.89 2.64
N ASN A 53 19.83 2.17 3.00
CA ASN A 53 18.64 2.75 3.61
C ASN A 53 18.61 2.64 5.14
N GLY A 54 19.59 1.98 5.74
CA GLY A 54 19.71 1.83 7.20
C GLY A 54 18.70 0.84 7.78
N VAL A 55 18.25 1.10 9.02
CA VAL A 55 17.30 0.25 9.73
C VAL A 55 15.90 0.43 9.16
N GLY A 56 15.23 -0.67 8.85
CA GLY A 56 13.85 -0.69 8.36
C GLY A 56 13.05 -1.86 8.89
N GLN A 57 11.84 -2.01 8.37
CA GLN A 57 10.93 -3.10 8.69
C GLN A 57 10.59 -3.87 7.41
N PHE A 58 10.81 -5.17 7.42
CA PHE A 58 10.33 -6.09 6.40
C PHE A 58 8.97 -6.63 6.79
N THR A 59 8.05 -6.68 5.82
CA THR A 59 6.78 -7.41 5.97
C THR A 59 6.54 -8.33 4.79
N GLU A 60 6.01 -9.52 5.08
CA GLU A 60 5.45 -10.42 4.09
C GLU A 60 3.99 -10.65 4.42
N LYS A 61 3.11 -10.42 3.45
CA LYS A 61 1.67 -10.57 3.60
C LYS A 61 1.10 -11.44 2.49
N ARG A 62 0.02 -12.15 2.79
CA ARG A 62 -0.82 -12.84 1.81
C ARG A 62 -2.17 -12.14 1.75
N ILE A 63 -2.51 -11.64 0.58
CA ILE A 63 -3.76 -10.93 0.32
C ILE A 63 -4.72 -11.92 -0.34
N HIS A 64 -5.72 -12.38 0.40
CA HIS A 64 -6.74 -13.34 -0.04
C HIS A 64 -7.89 -12.58 -0.72
N LEU A 65 -8.14 -12.86 -2.00
CA LEU A 65 -8.99 -12.02 -2.88
C LEU A 65 -10.05 -12.83 -3.68
N SER A 66 -10.34 -14.06 -3.29
CA SER A 66 -11.03 -15.03 -4.18
C SER A 66 -12.45 -14.63 -4.60
N SER A 67 -13.20 -13.92 -3.76
CA SER A 67 -14.59 -13.48 -4.01
C SER A 67 -14.70 -12.05 -4.53
N HIS A 68 -13.73 -11.18 -4.20
CA HIS A 68 -13.70 -9.77 -4.64
C HIS A 68 -13.25 -9.55 -6.10
N LEU A 69 -12.76 -10.58 -6.78
CA LEU A 69 -12.33 -10.45 -8.17
C LEU A 69 -13.52 -10.59 -9.14
N PRO A 70 -13.57 -9.82 -10.24
CA PRO A 70 -14.61 -9.96 -11.25
C PRO A 70 -14.65 -11.39 -11.80
N TYR A 71 -15.84 -11.89 -12.15
CA TYR A 71 -16.03 -13.26 -12.68
C TYR A 71 -15.06 -13.63 -13.82
N TRP A 72 -14.75 -12.68 -14.71
CA TRP A 72 -13.81 -12.92 -15.80
C TRP A 72 -12.36 -13.10 -15.30
N VAL A 73 -11.96 -12.45 -14.21
CA VAL A 73 -10.65 -12.66 -13.57
C VAL A 73 -10.64 -14.00 -12.82
N GLN A 74 -11.71 -14.32 -12.09
CA GLN A 74 -11.84 -15.60 -11.38
C GLN A 74 -11.67 -16.79 -12.32
N SER A 75 -12.12 -16.67 -13.58
CA SER A 75 -11.94 -17.74 -14.59
C SER A 75 -10.49 -17.99 -15.02
N LEU A 76 -9.56 -17.08 -14.71
CA LEU A 76 -8.15 -17.14 -15.10
C LEU A 76 -7.23 -17.58 -13.96
N ILE A 77 -7.75 -17.73 -12.74
CA ILE A 77 -6.95 -18.00 -11.53
C ILE A 77 -7.49 -19.22 -10.76
N PRO A 78 -6.65 -19.90 -9.94
CA PRO A 78 -7.12 -20.99 -9.09
C PRO A 78 -8.20 -20.54 -8.10
N LYS A 79 -9.08 -21.47 -7.67
CA LYS A 79 -10.16 -21.19 -6.70
C LYS A 79 -9.67 -20.61 -5.37
N ILE A 80 -8.54 -21.12 -4.87
CA ILE A 80 -7.84 -20.56 -3.71
C ILE A 80 -6.70 -19.72 -4.25
N PHE A 81 -6.86 -18.40 -4.16
CA PHE A 81 -5.90 -17.44 -4.71
C PHE A 81 -5.55 -16.38 -3.67
N TYR A 82 -4.24 -16.20 -3.47
CA TYR A 82 -3.70 -15.06 -2.74
C TYR A 82 -2.52 -14.44 -3.49
N ILE A 83 -2.31 -13.16 -3.25
CA ILE A 83 -1.12 -12.43 -3.71
C ILE A 83 -0.14 -12.34 -2.55
N THR A 84 1.11 -12.73 -2.76
CA THR A 84 2.19 -12.47 -1.80
C THR A 84 2.71 -11.04 -2.00
N GLU A 85 2.56 -10.20 -0.98
CA GLU A 85 3.20 -8.89 -0.87
C GLU A 85 4.47 -9.03 -0.02
N LYS A 86 5.59 -8.48 -0.51
CA LYS A 86 6.82 -8.32 0.28
C LYS A 86 7.23 -6.85 0.24
N ALA A 87 7.31 -6.22 1.41
CA ALA A 87 7.62 -4.80 1.53
C ALA A 87 8.75 -4.55 2.51
N TRP A 88 9.60 -3.57 2.18
CA TRP A 88 10.70 -3.06 2.98
C TRP A 88 10.44 -1.58 3.25
N ASN A 89 10.14 -1.26 4.51
CA ASN A 89 9.84 0.09 4.97
C ASN A 89 11.05 0.68 5.69
N TYR A 90 11.73 1.61 5.03
CA TYR A 90 12.82 2.44 5.54
C TYR A 90 12.35 3.88 5.71
N TYR A 91 11.21 4.07 6.37
CA TYR A 91 10.50 5.35 6.46
C TYR A 91 11.46 6.56 6.58
N PRO A 92 11.36 7.57 5.68
CA PRO A 92 10.23 7.89 4.80
C PRO A 92 10.28 7.24 3.39
N TYR A 93 11.03 6.16 3.19
CA TYR A 93 11.04 5.42 1.93
C TYR A 93 10.52 3.99 2.10
N THR A 94 9.73 3.49 1.16
CA THR A 94 9.22 2.11 1.18
C THR A 94 9.27 1.50 -0.21
N ILE A 95 9.75 0.26 -0.28
CA ILE A 95 9.76 -0.55 -1.49
C ILE A 95 8.87 -1.77 -1.26
N THR A 96 7.88 -1.97 -2.12
CA THR A 96 7.17 -3.24 -2.25
C THR A 96 7.70 -3.97 -3.47
N GLY A 97 8.33 -5.12 -3.24
CA GLY A 97 8.87 -5.98 -4.28
C GLY A 97 7.78 -6.55 -5.20
N LYS A 98 8.19 -7.29 -6.23
CA LYS A 98 7.24 -7.90 -7.18
C LYS A 98 6.28 -8.85 -6.46
N CYS A 99 5.01 -8.44 -6.40
CA CYS A 99 3.93 -9.22 -5.82
C CYS A 99 3.31 -10.09 -6.91
N SER A 100 3.53 -11.42 -6.89
CA SER A 100 2.75 -12.39 -7.69
C SER A 100 3.23 -13.85 -7.50
N PHE A 101 2.29 -14.80 -7.53
CA PHE A 101 2.54 -16.22 -7.87
C PHE A 101 2.10 -16.55 -9.32
N ILE A 102 1.32 -15.67 -9.96
CA ILE A 102 0.83 -15.82 -11.33
C ILE A 102 1.97 -15.50 -12.31
N PRO A 103 2.32 -16.43 -13.22
CA PRO A 103 3.26 -16.15 -14.29
C PRO A 103 2.82 -14.94 -15.09
N LYS A 104 3.75 -14.04 -15.42
CA LYS A 104 3.52 -12.82 -16.22
C LYS A 104 2.68 -11.72 -15.58
N PHE A 105 2.27 -11.88 -14.32
CA PHE A 105 1.68 -10.81 -13.51
C PHE A 105 2.71 -10.31 -12.50
N SER A 106 2.83 -9.00 -12.32
CA SER A 106 3.56 -8.43 -11.19
C SER A 106 3.07 -7.02 -10.87
N ILE A 107 2.96 -6.73 -9.57
CA ILE A 107 2.82 -5.38 -9.04
C ILE A 107 4.12 -5.01 -8.33
N SER A 108 4.66 -3.83 -8.58
CA SER A 108 5.73 -3.24 -7.78
C SER A 108 5.35 -1.84 -7.35
N ILE A 109 5.66 -1.48 -6.10
CA ILE A 109 5.28 -0.20 -5.54
C ILE A 109 6.51 0.45 -4.92
N GLN A 110 6.73 1.72 -5.21
CA GLN A 110 7.69 2.56 -4.52
C GLN A 110 6.93 3.69 -3.84
N THR A 111 7.34 4.07 -2.63
CA THR A 111 6.65 5.14 -1.89
C THR A 111 7.64 6.02 -1.15
N ARG A 112 7.44 7.34 -1.27
CA ARG A 112 8.12 8.37 -0.48
C ARG A 112 7.11 9.31 0.16
N TYR A 113 7.54 9.92 1.25
CA TYR A 113 6.76 10.87 2.02
C TYR A 113 7.56 12.16 2.17
N GLU A 114 6.97 13.29 1.82
CA GLU A 114 7.61 14.62 1.95
C GLU A 114 6.64 15.63 2.55
N ASP A 115 7.15 16.59 3.33
CA ASP A 115 6.37 17.70 3.91
C ASP A 115 6.11 18.79 2.85
N ASN A 116 5.31 18.45 1.84
CA ASN A 116 4.81 19.35 0.80
C ASN A 116 3.43 18.91 0.31
N ASN A 117 2.84 19.68 -0.59
CA ASN A 117 1.51 19.47 -1.16
C ASN A 117 1.54 18.70 -2.49
N GLY A 118 2.52 17.82 -2.70
CA GLY A 118 2.59 16.99 -3.91
C GLY A 118 3.33 17.65 -5.10
N THR A 119 4.19 18.62 -4.83
CA THR A 119 4.89 19.43 -5.86
C THR A 119 6.18 18.82 -6.41
N THR A 120 6.78 17.85 -5.73
CA THR A 120 8.06 17.27 -6.17
C THR A 120 7.84 16.34 -7.36
N ASP A 121 8.53 16.59 -8.47
CA ASP A 121 8.23 15.87 -9.71
C ASP A 121 8.71 14.41 -9.73
N ASN A 122 9.96 14.14 -9.30
CA ASN A 122 10.55 12.79 -9.34
C ASN A 122 11.27 12.44 -8.03
N CYS A 123 10.59 12.55 -6.90
CA CYS A 123 11.17 12.20 -5.59
C CYS A 123 11.55 10.71 -5.50
N LEU A 124 10.85 9.84 -6.24
CA LEU A 124 11.05 8.39 -6.26
C LEU A 124 12.27 7.95 -7.08
N GLY A 125 12.91 8.86 -7.81
CA GLY A 125 14.08 8.54 -8.62
C GLY A 125 13.77 7.57 -9.76
N LEU A 126 12.57 7.67 -10.34
CA LEU A 126 12.19 6.92 -11.52
C LEU A 126 13.14 7.27 -12.67
N THR A 127 13.44 6.29 -13.52
CA THR A 127 14.23 6.53 -14.73
C THR A 127 13.48 7.47 -15.68
N GLN A 128 14.20 8.11 -16.61
CA GLN A 128 13.58 9.01 -17.59
C GLN A 128 12.46 8.33 -18.38
N GLU A 129 12.65 7.06 -18.78
CA GLU A 129 11.64 6.29 -19.50
C GLU A 129 10.40 6.01 -18.64
N GLU A 130 10.59 5.60 -17.38
CA GLU A 130 9.47 5.40 -16.44
C GLU A 130 8.73 6.71 -16.16
N LEU A 131 9.47 7.82 -16.03
CA LEU A 131 8.91 9.14 -15.76
C LEU A 131 8.05 9.66 -16.92
N GLU A 132 8.50 9.44 -18.16
CA GLU A 132 7.75 9.81 -19.37
C GLU A 132 6.47 8.97 -19.57
N GLN A 133 6.48 7.71 -19.13
CA GLN A 133 5.33 6.81 -19.24
C GLN A 133 4.37 6.92 -18.04
N ARG A 134 4.80 7.54 -16.94
CA ARG A 134 4.03 7.68 -15.70
C ARG A 134 2.85 8.62 -15.87
N GLU A 135 1.67 8.14 -15.48
CA GLU A 135 0.51 8.99 -15.23
C GLU A 135 0.50 9.44 -13.76
N VAL A 136 0.36 10.74 -13.50
CA VAL A 136 0.24 11.28 -12.13
C VAL A 136 -1.23 11.48 -11.79
N ASP A 137 -1.68 10.89 -10.68
CA ASP A 137 -3.05 10.98 -10.17
C ASP A 137 -3.03 11.61 -8.77
N PHE A 138 -3.71 12.74 -8.62
CA PHE A 138 -3.81 13.45 -7.34
C PHE A 138 -5.10 13.03 -6.65
N LEU A 139 -4.97 12.25 -5.57
CA LEU A 139 -6.12 11.80 -4.80
C LEU A 139 -6.51 12.89 -3.78
N ASP A 140 -7.76 13.33 -3.84
CA ASP A 140 -8.32 14.23 -2.82
C ASP A 140 -9.11 13.43 -1.78
N ILE A 141 -8.53 13.25 -0.60
CA ILE A 141 -9.18 12.51 0.48
C ILE A 141 -10.53 13.11 0.90
N ALA A 142 -10.81 14.39 0.66
CA ALA A 142 -12.09 15.00 1.04
C ALA A 142 -13.13 14.93 -0.09
N TYR A 143 -12.70 15.13 -1.34
CA TYR A 143 -13.60 15.38 -2.47
C TYR A 143 -13.68 14.28 -3.52
N ASP A 144 -12.71 13.34 -3.58
CA ASP A 144 -12.86 12.18 -4.46
C ASP A 144 -13.98 11.27 -3.98
N GLU A 145 -14.73 10.72 -4.92
CA GLU A 145 -15.83 9.80 -4.64
C GLU A 145 -15.33 8.45 -4.11
N ILE A 146 -15.98 7.95 -3.06
CA ILE A 146 -15.84 6.57 -2.59
C ILE A 146 -17.11 5.79 -2.90
N LYS A 147 -17.00 4.47 -3.03
CA LYS A 147 -18.18 3.64 -3.27
C LYS A 147 -19.19 3.80 -2.11
N PRO A 148 -20.51 3.83 -2.39
CA PRO A 148 -21.52 4.07 -1.37
C PRO A 148 -21.44 3.14 -0.15
N HIS A 149 -21.07 1.87 -0.34
CA HIS A 149 -20.96 0.89 0.75
C HIS A 149 -19.74 1.11 1.66
N HIS A 150 -18.76 1.92 1.23
CA HIS A 150 -17.64 2.34 2.06
C HIS A 150 -17.92 3.66 2.81
N TYR A 151 -18.98 4.39 2.45
CA TYR A 151 -19.26 5.68 3.05
C TYR A 151 -19.75 5.55 4.50
N LYS A 152 -19.06 6.26 5.38
CA LYS A 152 -19.46 6.50 6.77
C LYS A 152 -19.24 7.98 7.05
N GLU A 153 -20.26 8.67 7.54
CA GLU A 153 -20.19 10.11 7.86
C GLU A 153 -19.07 10.43 8.86
N ALA A 154 -18.87 9.57 9.86
CA ALA A 154 -17.79 9.71 10.84
C ALA A 154 -16.37 9.59 10.23
N GLU A 155 -16.25 9.02 9.03
CA GLU A 155 -14.99 8.86 8.29
C GLU A 155 -14.88 9.85 7.12
N ASP A 156 -15.76 10.85 7.06
CA ASP A 156 -15.76 11.87 6.01
C ASP A 156 -14.91 13.09 6.41
N PRO A 157 -13.77 13.36 5.74
CA PRO A 157 -12.92 14.50 6.08
C PRO A 157 -13.60 15.86 5.96
N LYS A 158 -14.71 15.96 5.22
CA LYS A 158 -15.53 17.18 5.12
C LYS A 158 -16.33 17.47 6.40
N PHE A 159 -16.52 16.48 7.27
CA PHE A 159 -17.27 16.61 8.52
C PHE A 159 -16.42 16.33 9.76
N PHE A 160 -15.36 15.54 9.61
CA PHE A 160 -14.45 15.22 10.70
C PHE A 160 -13.63 16.44 11.14
N LYS A 161 -13.61 16.70 12.45
CA LYS A 161 -12.70 17.64 13.10
C LYS A 161 -12.07 16.96 14.32
N SER A 162 -10.74 16.86 14.31
CA SER A 162 -9.98 16.30 15.41
C SER A 162 -10.11 17.16 16.67
N GLN A 163 -10.46 16.53 17.79
CA GLN A 163 -10.51 17.17 19.10
C GLN A 163 -9.10 17.35 19.69
N LYS A 164 -8.14 16.51 19.31
CA LYS A 164 -6.75 16.61 19.79
C LYS A 164 -5.94 17.70 19.09
N THR A 165 -6.20 17.92 17.79
CA THR A 165 -5.37 18.81 16.96
C THR A 165 -6.12 20.02 16.41
N ASN A 166 -7.45 20.05 16.53
CA ASN A 166 -8.35 21.02 15.88
C ASN A 166 -8.30 21.02 14.34
N ARG A 167 -7.65 20.04 13.71
CA ARG A 167 -7.58 19.92 12.23
C ARG A 167 -8.89 19.38 11.67
N GLY A 168 -9.23 19.86 10.48
CA GLY A 168 -10.53 19.62 9.85
C GLY A 168 -11.65 20.53 10.40
N PRO A 169 -12.84 20.51 9.78
CA PRO A 169 -13.16 19.81 8.53
C PRO A 169 -12.39 20.34 7.33
N LEU A 170 -12.16 19.49 6.33
CA LEU A 170 -11.47 19.85 5.10
C LEU A 170 -12.44 20.51 4.12
N VAL A 171 -12.12 21.73 3.70
CA VAL A 171 -12.90 22.52 2.74
C VAL A 171 -12.27 22.47 1.35
N GLU A 172 -12.98 22.94 0.33
CA GLU A 172 -12.45 22.97 -1.04
C GLU A 172 -11.15 23.78 -1.10
N GLY A 173 -10.15 23.28 -1.83
CA GLY A 173 -8.82 23.90 -1.88
C GLY A 173 -7.96 23.72 -0.61
N TRP A 174 -8.34 22.84 0.31
CA TRP A 174 -7.57 22.58 1.55
C TRP A 174 -6.11 22.21 1.28
N ARG A 175 -5.81 21.53 0.16
CA ARG A 175 -4.43 21.13 -0.19
C ARG A 175 -3.46 22.31 -0.31
N GLU A 176 -3.93 23.47 -0.75
CA GLU A 176 -3.09 24.66 -0.95
C GLU A 176 -3.02 25.56 0.29
N THR A 177 -3.90 25.34 1.27
CA THR A 177 -4.13 26.26 2.39
C THR A 177 -3.87 25.64 3.76
N HIS A 178 -3.97 24.31 3.90
CA HIS A 178 -3.79 23.62 5.16
C HIS A 178 -2.31 23.56 5.57
N GLN A 179 -2.05 23.75 6.86
CA GLN A 179 -0.75 23.51 7.48
C GLN A 179 -0.93 22.86 8.86
N PRO A 180 -0.12 21.84 9.23
CA PRO A 180 0.91 21.20 8.41
C PRO A 180 0.32 20.40 7.23
N ILE A 181 1.16 20.08 6.25
CA ILE A 181 0.80 19.23 5.12
C ILE A 181 1.99 18.35 4.70
N MET A 182 1.68 17.11 4.35
CA MET A 182 2.61 16.17 3.72
C MET A 182 1.96 15.52 2.50
N CYS A 183 2.78 14.90 1.65
CA CYS A 183 2.31 14.13 0.51
C CYS A 183 2.96 12.75 0.48
N CYS A 184 2.14 11.72 0.34
CA CYS A 184 2.56 10.39 -0.06
C CYS A 184 2.68 10.34 -1.59
N TYR A 185 3.88 10.07 -2.10
CA TYR A 185 4.16 9.82 -3.50
C TYR A 185 4.28 8.31 -3.69
N LYS A 186 3.29 7.69 -4.31
CA LYS A 186 3.23 6.23 -4.49
C LYS A 186 3.20 5.86 -5.96
N ALA A 187 4.34 5.47 -6.52
CA ALA A 187 4.41 4.90 -7.86
C ALA A 187 4.06 3.41 -7.83
N VAL A 188 3.06 3.03 -8.62
CA VAL A 188 2.54 1.68 -8.76
C VAL A 188 2.71 1.27 -10.20
N SER A 189 3.55 0.25 -10.42
CA SER A 189 3.75 -0.36 -11.72
C SER A 189 3.07 -1.72 -11.75
N VAL A 190 2.09 -1.87 -12.65
CA VAL A 190 1.38 -3.13 -12.88
C VAL A 190 1.77 -3.67 -14.24
N LYS A 191 2.14 -4.95 -14.27
CA LYS A 191 2.54 -5.66 -15.48
C LYS A 191 1.72 -6.93 -15.62
N PHE A 192 1.05 -7.13 -16.76
CA PHE A 192 0.32 -8.35 -17.08
C PHE A 192 0.49 -8.79 -18.54
N GLU A 193 1.43 -9.68 -18.83
CA GLU A 193 1.76 -10.07 -20.23
C GLU A 193 0.90 -11.22 -20.77
N VAL A 194 -0.42 -11.04 -20.78
CA VAL A 194 -1.37 -11.99 -21.39
C VAL A 194 -2.10 -11.33 -22.55
N TRP A 195 -1.99 -11.96 -23.73
CA TRP A 195 -2.60 -11.45 -24.97
C TRP A 195 -4.13 -11.34 -24.82
N GLY A 196 -4.67 -10.20 -25.26
CA GLY A 196 -6.11 -9.89 -25.17
C GLY A 196 -6.60 -9.42 -23.80
N PHE A 197 -5.79 -9.53 -22.74
CA PHE A 197 -6.21 -9.17 -21.37
C PHE A 197 -5.30 -8.16 -20.65
N GLN A 198 -4.12 -7.84 -21.20
CA GLN A 198 -3.13 -6.94 -20.60
C GLN A 198 -3.74 -5.64 -20.05
N THR A 199 -4.22 -4.76 -20.95
CA THR A 199 -4.74 -3.43 -20.57
C THR A 199 -5.88 -3.53 -19.56
N LYS A 200 -6.83 -4.44 -19.80
CA LYS A 200 -8.01 -4.63 -18.94
C LYS A 200 -7.63 -5.02 -17.50
N VAL A 201 -6.65 -5.91 -17.33
CA VAL A 201 -6.18 -6.32 -15.99
C VAL A 201 -5.33 -5.24 -15.34
N GLU A 202 -4.43 -4.62 -16.10
CA GLU A 202 -3.58 -3.53 -15.58
C GLU A 202 -4.42 -2.36 -15.08
N GLU A 203 -5.41 -1.91 -15.86
CA GLU A 203 -6.35 -0.85 -15.47
C GLU A 203 -7.22 -1.25 -14.27
N TYR A 204 -7.72 -2.48 -14.24
CA TYR A 204 -8.52 -2.99 -13.12
C TYR A 204 -7.73 -2.95 -11.80
N VAL A 205 -6.48 -3.43 -11.83
CA VAL A 205 -5.61 -3.43 -10.64
C VAL A 205 -5.27 -2.01 -10.21
N GLN A 206 -4.98 -1.10 -11.15
CA GLN A 206 -4.74 0.31 -10.82
C GLN A 206 -5.98 0.93 -10.16
N GLY A 207 -7.18 0.70 -10.70
CA GLY A 207 -8.43 1.19 -10.11
C GLY A 207 -8.66 0.64 -8.69
N ALA A 208 -8.43 -0.65 -8.47
CA ALA A 208 -8.55 -1.26 -7.15
C ALA A 208 -7.55 -0.68 -6.14
N ILE A 209 -6.30 -0.45 -6.56
CA ILE A 209 -5.28 0.18 -5.71
C ILE A 209 -5.66 1.62 -5.39
N ARG A 210 -6.09 2.41 -6.38
CA ARG A 210 -6.54 3.79 -6.17
C ARG A 210 -7.65 3.86 -5.12
N GLU A 211 -8.64 2.97 -5.20
CA GLU A 211 -9.75 2.90 -4.26
C GLU A 211 -9.30 2.59 -2.82
N ILE A 212 -8.42 1.60 -2.65
CA ILE A 212 -7.85 1.24 -1.34
C ILE A 212 -7.05 2.41 -0.77
N LEU A 213 -6.24 3.08 -1.60
CA LEU A 213 -5.48 4.25 -1.19
C LEU A 213 -6.40 5.37 -0.72
N LEU A 214 -7.41 5.72 -1.50
CA LEU A 214 -8.35 6.78 -1.14
C LEU A 214 -9.07 6.48 0.19
N LEU A 215 -9.64 5.29 0.32
CA LEU A 215 -10.36 4.89 1.52
C LEU A 215 -9.45 4.85 2.75
N GLY A 216 -8.27 4.23 2.64
CA GLY A 216 -7.32 4.13 3.74
C GLY A 216 -6.84 5.50 4.22
N HIS A 217 -6.55 6.44 3.32
CA HIS A 217 -6.08 7.77 3.71
C HIS A 217 -7.21 8.64 4.31
N ARG A 218 -8.45 8.50 3.85
CA ARG A 218 -9.62 9.08 4.52
C ARG A 218 -9.72 8.64 5.97
N GLN A 219 -9.60 7.34 6.18
CA GLN A 219 -9.64 6.74 7.51
C GLN A 219 -8.45 7.13 8.38
N ALA A 220 -7.23 7.21 7.82
CA ALA A 220 -6.07 7.69 8.56
C ALA A 220 -6.31 9.09 9.15
N PHE A 221 -6.92 10.00 8.39
CA PHE A 221 -7.27 11.33 8.89
C PHE A 221 -8.43 11.29 9.90
N ALA A 222 -9.52 10.59 9.57
CA ALA A 222 -10.70 10.52 10.44
C ALA A 222 -10.45 9.79 11.78
N TRP A 223 -9.47 8.90 11.83
CA TRP A 223 -9.06 8.20 13.06
C TRP A 223 -7.93 8.92 13.80
N MET A 224 -7.56 10.15 13.40
CA MET A 224 -6.46 10.90 13.99
C MET A 224 -6.50 10.97 15.51
N ASP A 225 -7.67 11.22 16.09
CA ASP A 225 -7.80 11.33 17.53
C ASP A 225 -7.45 10.02 18.27
N GLU A 226 -7.46 8.88 17.60
CA GLU A 226 -7.12 7.59 18.20
C GLU A 226 -5.60 7.36 18.24
N TRP A 227 -4.88 7.76 17.18
CA TRP A 227 -3.45 7.48 17.04
C TRP A 227 -2.52 8.67 17.33
N TYR A 228 -3.02 9.91 17.37
CA TYR A 228 -2.18 11.13 17.40
C TYR A 228 -1.14 11.17 18.54
N ASN A 229 -1.47 10.61 19.71
CA ASN A 229 -0.59 10.61 20.88
C ASN A 229 0.18 9.30 21.08
N MET A 230 0.07 8.36 20.14
CA MET A 230 0.81 7.10 20.22
C MET A 230 2.29 7.34 19.94
N SER A 231 3.17 6.70 20.72
CA SER A 231 4.56 6.54 20.33
C SER A 231 4.70 5.53 19.18
N ILE A 232 5.90 5.43 18.62
CA ILE A 232 6.18 4.39 17.63
C ILE A 232 6.06 2.99 18.25
N GLU A 233 6.40 2.82 19.53
CA GLU A 233 6.23 1.57 20.26
C GLU A 233 4.74 1.26 20.47
N ASP A 234 3.93 2.23 20.90
CA ASP A 234 2.49 2.05 21.11
C ASP A 234 1.79 1.55 19.84
N VAL A 235 2.07 2.19 18.69
CA VAL A 235 1.45 1.78 17.42
C VAL A 235 1.97 0.43 16.92
N ARG A 236 3.21 0.06 17.26
CA ARG A 236 3.75 -1.28 16.96
C ARG A 236 3.10 -2.35 17.81
N ASP A 237 2.76 -2.05 19.06
CA ASP A 237 2.04 -2.96 19.94
C ASP A 237 0.61 -3.18 19.43
N TYR A 238 -0.07 -2.08 19.07
CA TYR A 238 -1.37 -2.10 18.40
C TYR A 238 -1.33 -2.90 17.09
N GLU A 239 -0.33 -2.66 16.24
CA GLU A 239 -0.14 -3.38 14.99
C GLU A 239 -0.03 -4.89 15.24
N ARG A 240 0.81 -5.33 16.18
CA ARG A 240 0.97 -6.77 16.49
C ARG A 240 -0.33 -7.40 16.99
N GLU A 241 -1.06 -6.72 17.86
CA GLU A 241 -2.34 -7.21 18.38
C GLU A 241 -3.39 -7.36 17.26
N MET A 242 -3.53 -6.33 16.42
CA MET A 242 -4.51 -6.33 15.33
C MET A 242 -4.13 -7.31 14.22
N GLN A 243 -2.85 -7.49 13.92
CA GLN A 243 -2.37 -8.52 12.99
C GLN A 243 -2.72 -9.92 13.51
N ALA A 244 -2.49 -10.21 14.80
CA ALA A 244 -2.84 -11.49 15.40
C ALA A 244 -4.36 -11.75 15.33
N LYS A 245 -5.18 -10.75 15.70
CA LYS A 245 -6.65 -10.82 15.58
C LYS A 245 -7.11 -11.07 14.14
N THR A 246 -6.51 -10.39 13.17
CA THR A 246 -6.83 -10.54 11.75
C THR A 246 -6.48 -11.94 11.26
N ASN A 247 -5.28 -12.43 11.57
CA ASN A 247 -4.83 -13.77 11.20
C ASN A 247 -5.75 -14.86 11.77
N ILE A 248 -6.17 -14.75 13.04
CA ILE A 248 -7.14 -15.69 13.67
C ILE A 248 -8.49 -15.65 12.94
N LYS A 249 -8.99 -14.46 12.62
CA LYS A 249 -10.25 -14.27 11.88
C LYS A 249 -10.21 -14.95 10.50
N LEU A 250 -9.07 -14.87 9.81
CA LEU A 250 -8.86 -15.53 8.52
C LEU A 250 -8.74 -17.05 8.66
N GLN A 251 -7.91 -17.55 9.57
CA GLN A 251 -7.68 -18.98 9.77
C GLN A 251 -8.95 -19.73 10.14
N SER A 252 -9.70 -19.21 11.13
CA SER A 252 -10.98 -19.82 11.53
C SER A 252 -11.97 -19.91 10.39
N THR A 253 -11.98 -18.93 9.47
CA THR A 253 -12.88 -18.97 8.32
C THR A 253 -12.40 -19.94 7.25
N ILE A 254 -11.09 -19.98 6.97
CA ILE A 254 -10.51 -20.91 5.99
C ILE A 254 -10.71 -22.36 6.46
N GLU A 255 -10.49 -22.66 7.74
CA GLU A 255 -10.72 -24.00 8.30
C GLU A 255 -12.19 -24.43 8.17
N ASN A 256 -13.14 -23.52 8.40
CA ASN A 256 -14.56 -23.79 8.21
C ASN A 256 -14.94 -24.01 6.74
N VAL A 257 -14.29 -23.33 5.79
CA VAL A 257 -14.54 -23.55 4.34
C VAL A 257 -13.99 -24.91 3.92
N VAL A 258 -12.74 -25.23 4.29
CA VAL A 258 -12.10 -26.50 3.93
C VAL A 258 -12.83 -27.71 4.52
N THR A 259 -13.26 -27.62 5.78
CA THR A 259 -14.01 -28.72 6.43
C THR A 259 -15.41 -28.93 5.84
N ASN A 260 -16.05 -27.89 5.31
CA ASN A 260 -17.33 -28.03 4.60
C ASN A 260 -17.15 -28.55 3.17
N GLU A 261 -16.05 -28.23 2.49
CA GLU A 261 -15.74 -28.75 1.14
C GLU A 261 -15.26 -30.23 1.17
N ASP A 262 -14.55 -30.65 2.22
CA ASP A 262 -14.12 -32.05 2.41
C ASP A 262 -15.30 -33.02 2.65
N ASN A 263 -16.48 -32.52 3.04
CA ASN A 263 -17.70 -33.32 3.12
C ASN A 263 -18.35 -33.58 1.75
N ASP A 264 -17.90 -32.92 0.67
CA ASP A 264 -18.53 -33.02 -0.66
C ASP A 264 -17.56 -33.37 -1.80
N SER A 265 -16.25 -33.54 -1.56
CA SER A 265 -15.36 -34.13 -2.58
C SER A 265 -14.05 -34.71 -2.03
N ASN A 266 -13.76 -35.95 -2.43
CA ASN A 266 -12.56 -36.70 -2.08
C ASN A 266 -11.43 -36.43 -3.11
N SER A 267 -10.42 -35.59 -2.79
CA SER A 267 -9.05 -35.75 -3.35
C SER A 267 -7.96 -34.85 -2.72
N SER A 268 -6.87 -35.50 -2.27
CA SER A 268 -5.45 -35.07 -2.19
C SER A 268 -5.08 -33.62 -1.82
N LYS A 269 -4.46 -33.46 -0.64
CA LYS A 269 -3.81 -32.24 -0.14
C LYS A 269 -2.63 -31.77 -1.02
N PRO A 270 -2.52 -30.47 -1.36
CA PRO A 270 -1.30 -29.91 -1.93
C PRO A 270 -0.24 -29.60 -0.85
N GLN A 271 1.02 -29.96 -1.12
CA GLN A 271 2.17 -29.62 -0.29
C GLN A 271 2.61 -28.16 -0.51
N THR A 272 2.72 -27.39 0.57
CA THR A 272 3.32 -26.04 0.59
C THR A 272 4.84 -26.08 0.40
N PRO A 273 5.43 -25.27 -0.51
CA PRO A 273 6.89 -25.12 -0.61
C PRO A 273 7.48 -24.37 0.61
N LYS A 274 8.67 -24.79 1.05
CA LYS A 274 9.43 -24.13 2.14
C LYS A 274 10.14 -22.87 1.63
N THR A 275 10.00 -21.77 2.36
CA THR A 275 10.64 -20.48 2.10
C THR A 275 12.16 -20.51 2.40
N PRO A 276 13.04 -19.88 1.59
CA PRO A 276 14.46 -19.75 1.89
C PRO A 276 14.72 -18.75 3.04
N LYS A 277 15.87 -18.91 3.72
CA LYS A 277 16.32 -18.04 4.84
C LYS A 277 16.80 -16.66 4.36
N SER A 278 16.27 -15.63 5.03
CA SER A 278 16.60 -14.19 4.98
C SER A 278 16.21 -13.44 3.69
N PRO A 279 15.21 -12.54 3.74
CA PRO A 279 14.80 -11.72 2.60
C PRO A 279 15.83 -10.62 2.30
N LYS A 280 16.29 -10.53 1.05
CA LYS A 280 17.17 -9.44 0.57
C LYS A 280 16.33 -8.30 -0.03
N THR A 281 16.68 -7.05 0.26
CA THR A 281 16.12 -5.86 -0.37
C THR A 281 16.28 -5.96 -1.90
N PRO A 282 15.23 -5.69 -2.71
CA PRO A 282 15.39 -5.54 -4.15
C PRO A 282 16.37 -4.41 -4.46
N LYS A 283 17.31 -4.62 -5.38
CA LYS A 283 18.22 -3.55 -5.83
C LYS A 283 17.40 -2.50 -6.60
N SER A 284 17.34 -1.29 -6.06
CA SER A 284 16.95 -0.09 -6.79
C SER A 284 17.89 0.12 -7.98
N THR A 285 17.35 0.27 -9.19
CA THR A 285 18.10 0.79 -10.34
C THR A 285 18.24 2.31 -10.22
N SER A 286 18.96 2.76 -9.19
CA SER A 286 19.33 4.16 -9.02
C SER A 286 20.81 4.22 -8.69
N SER A 287 21.66 4.04 -9.70
CA SER A 287 23.03 4.52 -9.62
C SER A 287 22.98 6.04 -9.65
N THR A 288 23.28 6.69 -8.53
CA THR A 288 23.63 8.11 -8.48
C THR A 288 24.72 8.35 -9.52
N PRO A 289 24.54 9.27 -10.51
CA PRO A 289 25.66 9.67 -11.33
C PRO A 289 26.59 10.49 -10.43
N THR A 290 27.75 9.93 -10.08
CA THR A 290 28.87 10.71 -9.60
C THR A 290 29.25 11.68 -10.71
N GLY A 291 28.98 12.97 -10.50
CA GLY A 291 29.34 14.02 -11.42
C GLY A 291 30.86 14.05 -11.62
N ASP A 292 31.29 13.69 -12.83
CA ASP A 292 32.63 13.99 -13.32
C ASP A 292 32.71 15.51 -13.52
N GLY A 293 33.19 16.20 -12.48
CA GLY A 293 33.52 17.62 -12.53
C GLY A 293 34.80 17.87 -13.32
N ARG A 294 34.77 17.74 -14.64
CA ARG A 294 35.73 18.45 -15.50
C ARG A 294 35.20 19.87 -15.74
N SER A 295 35.67 20.78 -14.90
CA SER A 295 35.60 22.22 -15.09
C SER A 295 36.13 22.61 -16.48
N TRP A 296 35.25 23.14 -17.33
CA TRP A 296 35.63 23.93 -18.49
C TRP A 296 35.10 25.35 -18.29
N PHE A 297 36.07 26.28 -18.26
CA PHE A 297 35.96 27.73 -18.21
C PHE A 297 35.98 28.42 -16.84
N ASN A 298 37.12 29.09 -16.67
CA ASN A 298 37.56 29.95 -15.62
C ASN A 298 37.61 31.35 -16.23
N TRP A 299 36.90 32.34 -15.67
CA TRP A 299 37.21 33.75 -15.92
C TRP A 299 36.98 34.54 -14.62
N ASN A 300 37.96 35.43 -14.38
CA ASN A 300 38.27 36.22 -13.18
C ASN A 300 37.09 36.89 -12.46
#